data_AF-A0A3B8ZGN9-F1
#
_entry.id   AF-A0A3B8ZGN9-F1
#
_cell.length_a   1.000
_cell.length_b   1.000
_cell.length_c   1.000
_cell.angle_alpha   90.00
_cell.angle_beta   90.00
_cell.angle_gamma   90.00
#
_symmetry.space_group_name_H-M   'P 1'
#
loop_
_entity.id
_entity.type
_entity.pdbx_description
1 polymer ?
#
loop_
_entity_poly.entity_id
_entity_poly.type
_entity_poly.pdbx_seq_one_letter_code
_entity_poly.pdbx_strand_id
1 'polypeptide(L)'
;MLPPGPLAVTRVDGLLLELGLATQEELIGRDPDEEQSHRGHGSGVFGQPPVFIISIGEKLERLFHYDFPNVHDFNITPVHVAAEVLEFGGNFNKYILAKGLQKHEGILFRHLLRLILLLDEMASIPPLESTQADWEDRLDELIGRLSDCCRQVDPESTDETLESGRGGDELTLNLRSVRTP
;
A
#
# COMPACT_ATOMS: atom_id res chain seq x y z
N MET A 1 1.28 10.31 -8.48
CA MET A 1 1.52 8.89 -8.20
C MET A 1 2.98 8.73 -7.88
N LEU A 2 3.31 8.00 -6.82
CA LEU A 2 4.69 7.63 -6.53
C LEU A 2 5.20 6.64 -7.59
N PRO A 3 6.48 6.68 -7.95
CA PRO A 3 7.06 5.71 -8.89
C PRO A 3 6.97 4.29 -8.30
N PRO A 4 6.94 3.24 -9.15
CA PRO A 4 6.91 1.86 -8.68
C PRO A 4 8.17 1.55 -7.87
N GLY A 5 7.98 1.02 -6.66
CA GLY A 5 9.07 0.62 -5.78
C GLY A 5 9.71 -0.71 -6.19
N PRO A 6 10.80 -1.12 -5.52
CA PRO A 6 11.53 -2.36 -5.84
C PRO A 6 10.64 -3.60 -5.84
N LEU A 7 9.73 -3.73 -4.86
CA LEU A 7 8.79 -4.86 -4.79
C LEU A 7 7.94 -5.02 -6.06
N ALA A 8 7.48 -3.90 -6.62
CA ALA A 8 6.70 -3.90 -7.84
C ALA A 8 7.55 -4.41 -9.01
N VAL A 9 8.69 -3.77 -9.25
CA VAL A 9 9.51 -3.98 -10.45
C VAL A 9 10.24 -5.33 -10.43
N THR A 10 10.79 -5.75 -9.29
CA THR A 10 11.69 -6.92 -9.24
C THR A 10 10.97 -8.24 -9.03
N ARG A 11 9.74 -8.23 -8.52
CA ARG A 11 9.00 -9.44 -8.15
C ARG A 11 7.59 -9.48 -8.73
N VAL A 12 6.77 -8.50 -8.39
CA VAL A 12 5.33 -8.54 -8.71
C VAL A 12 5.09 -8.46 -10.22
N ASP A 13 5.80 -7.59 -10.92
CA ASP A 13 5.63 -7.40 -12.37
C ASP A 13 6.00 -8.66 -13.16
N GLY A 14 7.10 -9.33 -12.78
CA GLY A 14 7.49 -10.61 -13.39
C GLY A 14 6.43 -11.70 -13.19
N LEU A 15 5.93 -11.86 -11.96
CA LEU A 15 4.90 -12.84 -11.65
C LEU A 15 3.58 -12.59 -12.41
N LEU A 16 3.15 -11.33 -12.51
CA LEU A 16 1.93 -10.98 -13.23
C LEU A 16 2.03 -11.28 -14.74
N LEU A 17 3.21 -11.06 -15.34
CA LEU A 17 3.46 -11.39 -16.74
C LEU A 17 3.51 -12.90 -16.97
N GLU A 18 4.21 -13.65 -16.11
CA GLU A 18 4.31 -15.11 -16.18
C GLU A 18 2.94 -15.79 -16.05
N LEU A 19 2.08 -15.29 -15.18
CA LEU A 19 0.73 -15.80 -14.96
C LEU A 19 -0.30 -15.26 -15.96
N GLY A 20 0.08 -14.33 -16.84
CA GLY A 20 -0.84 -13.70 -17.80
C GLY A 20 -1.93 -12.83 -17.16
N LEU A 21 -1.67 -12.30 -15.96
CA LEU A 21 -2.60 -11.49 -15.18
C LEU A 21 -2.52 -9.99 -15.50
N ALA A 22 -1.43 -9.55 -16.13
CA ALA A 22 -1.29 -8.17 -16.62
C ALA A 22 -0.50 -8.14 -17.93
N THR A 23 -0.73 -7.09 -18.72
CA THR A 23 0.05 -6.81 -19.93
C THR A 23 1.22 -5.88 -19.64
N GLN A 24 2.26 -5.89 -20.48
CA GLN A 24 3.40 -4.98 -20.35
C GLN A 24 2.95 -3.52 -20.33
N GLU A 25 1.97 -3.15 -21.16
CA GLU A 25 1.43 -1.79 -21.24
C GLU A 25 0.75 -1.35 -19.93
N GLU A 26 0.05 -2.25 -19.23
CA GLU A 26 -0.55 -1.96 -17.92
C GLU A 26 0.51 -1.79 -16.82
N LEU A 27 1.69 -2.39 -16.96
CA LEU A 27 2.73 -2.37 -15.92
C LEU A 27 3.65 -1.15 -16.02
N ILE A 28 4.11 -0.82 -17.23
CA ILE A 28 5.09 0.25 -17.47
C ILE A 28 4.52 1.46 -18.22
N GLY A 29 3.30 1.35 -18.76
CA GLY A 29 2.73 2.35 -19.67
C GLY A 29 3.21 2.18 -21.11
N ARG A 30 2.60 2.92 -22.04
CA ARG A 30 3.06 3.01 -23.43
C ARG A 30 4.13 4.07 -23.60
N ASP A 31 4.94 3.92 -24.64
CA ASP A 31 5.88 4.96 -25.04
C ASP A 31 5.11 6.23 -25.48
N PRO A 32 5.50 7.43 -25.02
CA PRO A 32 4.84 8.68 -25.38
C PRO A 32 4.80 8.96 -26.89
N ASP A 33 5.72 8.40 -27.68
CA ASP A 33 5.72 8.53 -29.14
C ASP A 33 4.63 7.66 -29.80
N GLU A 34 4.34 6.48 -29.23
CA GLU A 34 3.22 5.62 -29.66
C GLU A 34 1.87 6.19 -29.20
N GLU A 35 1.82 6.83 -28.03
CA GLU A 35 0.62 7.46 -27.48
C GLU A 35 0.14 8.64 -28.34
N GLN A 36 1.06 9.42 -28.91
CA GLN A 36 0.76 10.52 -29.84
C GLN A 36 0.15 10.03 -31.16
N SER A 37 0.56 8.85 -31.64
CA SER A 37 0.05 8.25 -32.88
C SER A 37 -1.43 7.84 -32.76
N HIS A 38 -1.85 7.37 -31.58
CA HIS A 38 -3.24 6.94 -31.33
C HIS A 38 -4.20 8.11 -31.07
N ARG A 39 -3.72 9.21 -30.47
CA ARG A 39 -4.54 10.41 -30.23
C ARG A 39 -4.92 11.14 -31.53
N GLY A 40 -4.16 10.96 -32.62
CA GLY A 40 -4.39 11.64 -33.91
C GLY A 40 -5.28 10.91 -34.92
N HIS A 41 -5.52 9.59 -34.79
CA HIS A 41 -6.16 8.82 -35.87
C HIS A 41 -7.26 7.83 -35.44
N GLY A 42 -7.54 7.68 -34.14
CA GLY A 42 -8.37 6.56 -33.66
C GLY A 42 -9.32 6.85 -32.50
N SER A 43 -9.54 8.10 -32.10
CA SER A 43 -10.53 8.43 -31.05
C SER A 43 -11.97 8.44 -31.59
N GLY A 44 -12.33 7.43 -32.39
CA GLY A 44 -13.71 7.15 -32.80
C GLY A 44 -14.34 6.08 -31.92
N VAL A 45 -15.61 5.74 -32.19
CA VAL A 45 -16.39 4.67 -31.53
C VAL A 45 -15.71 3.27 -31.56
N PHE A 46 -14.63 3.12 -32.35
CA PHE A 46 -13.84 1.89 -32.51
C PHE A 46 -12.38 2.02 -32.02
N GLY A 47 -12.03 3.08 -31.28
CA GLY A 47 -10.72 3.22 -30.67
C GLY A 47 -10.51 2.20 -29.55
N GLN A 48 -9.30 1.64 -29.41
CA GLN A 48 -8.96 0.87 -28.23
C GLN A 48 -9.04 1.76 -26.98
N PRO A 49 -9.61 1.26 -25.86
CA PRO A 49 -9.65 2.01 -24.62
C PRO A 49 -8.22 2.36 -24.17
N PRO A 50 -8.02 3.53 -23.53
CA PRO A 50 -6.72 3.88 -22.98
C PRO A 50 -6.31 2.86 -21.92
N VAL A 51 -5.07 2.37 -22.02
CA VAL A 51 -4.48 1.48 -21.01
C VAL A 51 -3.84 2.35 -19.96
N PHE A 52 -4.31 2.24 -18.72
CA PHE A 52 -3.75 2.96 -17.58
C PHE A 52 -2.75 2.08 -16.83
N ILE A 53 -1.70 2.70 -16.30
CA ILE A 53 -0.74 2.02 -15.44
C ILE A 53 -1.46 1.61 -14.15
N ILE A 54 -1.42 0.31 -13.83
CA ILE A 54 -2.02 -0.21 -12.61
C ILE A 54 -1.12 0.06 -11.40
N SER A 55 -1.74 0.43 -10.29
CA SER A 55 -1.10 0.64 -9.00
C SER A 55 -0.62 -0.67 -8.39
N ILE A 56 0.31 -0.59 -7.43
CA ILE A 56 0.75 -1.78 -6.68
C ILE A 56 -0.40 -2.47 -5.93
N GLY A 57 -1.41 -1.72 -5.49
CA GLY A 57 -2.59 -2.30 -4.85
C GLY A 57 -3.39 -3.18 -5.81
N GLU A 58 -3.65 -2.70 -7.02
CA GLU A 58 -4.33 -3.47 -8.07
C GLU A 58 -3.50 -4.67 -8.54
N LYS A 59 -2.16 -4.52 -8.61
CA LYS A 59 -1.24 -5.64 -8.89
C LYS A 59 -1.38 -6.76 -7.86
N LEU A 60 -1.39 -6.41 -6.57
CA LEU A 60 -1.56 -7.38 -5.47
C LEU A 60 -2.96 -7.98 -5.45
N GLU A 61 -4.00 -7.20 -5.78
CA GLU A 61 -5.37 -7.68 -5.91
C GLU A 61 -5.47 -8.81 -6.96
N ARG A 62 -4.88 -8.61 -8.13
CA ARG A 62 -4.88 -9.61 -9.21
C ARG A 62 -4.17 -10.91 -8.79
N LEU A 63 -3.02 -10.80 -8.12
CA LEU A 63 -2.32 -11.97 -7.58
C LEU A 63 -3.15 -12.68 -6.50
N PHE A 64 -3.77 -11.92 -5.60
CA PHE A 64 -4.60 -12.49 -4.54
C PHE A 64 -5.81 -13.25 -5.12
N HIS A 65 -6.50 -12.70 -6.12
CA HIS A 65 -7.62 -13.38 -6.76
C HIS A 65 -7.20 -14.62 -7.55
N TYR A 66 -5.98 -14.65 -8.08
CA TYR A 66 -5.43 -15.83 -8.72
C TYR A 66 -5.21 -16.97 -7.72
N ASP A 67 -4.63 -16.66 -6.56
CA ASP A 67 -4.37 -17.66 -5.50
C ASP A 67 -5.66 -18.07 -4.75
N PHE A 68 -6.61 -17.15 -4.59
CA PHE A 68 -7.85 -17.33 -3.83
C PHE A 68 -9.11 -17.00 -4.64
N PRO A 69 -9.43 -17.80 -5.67
CA PRO A 69 -10.53 -17.49 -6.59
C PRO A 69 -11.92 -17.55 -5.95
N ASN A 70 -12.07 -18.13 -4.76
CA ASN A 70 -13.36 -18.24 -4.06
C ASN A 70 -13.64 -17.08 -3.09
N VAL A 71 -12.70 -16.13 -2.94
CA VAL A 71 -12.85 -14.98 -2.03
C VAL A 71 -13.27 -13.77 -2.86
N HIS A 72 -14.50 -13.30 -2.63
CA HIS A 72 -15.10 -12.21 -3.41
C HIS A 72 -15.60 -11.03 -2.56
N ASP A 73 -15.49 -11.11 -1.23
CA ASP A 73 -16.10 -10.14 -0.31
C ASP A 73 -15.08 -9.16 0.28
N PHE A 74 -14.29 -8.53 -0.58
CA PHE A 74 -13.45 -7.40 -0.21
C PHE A 74 -13.25 -6.47 -1.42
N ASN A 75 -13.07 -5.18 -1.15
CA ASN A 75 -12.72 -4.18 -2.16
C ASN A 75 -11.37 -3.57 -1.79
N ILE A 76 -10.46 -3.48 -2.76
CA ILE A 76 -9.16 -2.82 -2.56
C ILE A 76 -9.21 -1.40 -3.11
N THR A 77 -8.91 -0.42 -2.25
CA THR A 77 -8.67 0.96 -2.66
C THR A 77 -7.23 1.31 -2.32
N PRO A 78 -6.34 1.52 -3.31
CA PRO A 78 -4.97 1.91 -3.05
C PRO A 78 -4.92 3.32 -2.46
N VAL A 79 -4.27 3.47 -1.30
CA VAL A 79 -4.08 4.76 -0.61
C VAL A 79 -2.59 5.00 -0.42
N HIS A 80 -2.06 6.09 -0.99
CA HIS A 80 -0.62 6.41 -1.01
C HIS A 80 -0.17 7.41 0.07
N VAL A 81 -1.02 7.65 1.07
CA VAL A 81 -0.84 8.74 2.04
C VAL A 81 0.41 8.58 2.89
N ALA A 82 0.68 7.36 3.40
CA ALA A 82 1.81 7.13 4.30
C ALA A 82 3.15 7.43 3.64
N ALA A 83 3.36 6.94 2.41
CA ALA A 83 4.58 7.18 1.67
C ALA A 83 4.76 8.67 1.35
N GLU A 84 3.71 9.35 0.88
CA GLU A 84 3.79 10.78 0.58
C GLU A 84 4.10 11.61 1.86
N VAL A 85 3.43 11.34 2.99
CA VAL A 85 3.71 12.05 4.25
C VAL A 85 5.17 11.89 4.69
N LEU A 86 5.76 10.70 4.48
CA LEU A 86 7.16 10.44 4.78
C LEU A 86 8.13 11.19 3.85
N GLU A 87 7.77 11.42 2.58
CA GLU A 87 8.53 12.29 1.67
C GLU A 87 8.54 13.75 2.14
N PHE A 88 7.47 14.21 2.80
CA PHE A 88 7.41 15.50 3.49
C PHE A 88 8.15 15.51 4.85
N GLY A 89 8.98 14.50 5.12
CA GLY A 89 9.76 14.37 6.34
C GLY A 89 8.92 14.04 7.57
N GLY A 90 7.75 13.40 7.39
CA GLY A 90 6.83 13.11 8.48
C GLY A 90 6.09 14.33 9.02
N ASN A 91 6.08 15.44 8.28
CA ASN A 91 5.33 16.64 8.67
C ASN A 91 3.93 16.62 8.04
N PHE A 92 2.95 16.15 8.82
CA PHE A 92 1.56 16.01 8.37
C PHE A 92 0.95 17.35 7.92
N ASN A 93 1.15 18.42 8.70
CA ASN A 93 0.61 19.74 8.37
C ASN A 93 1.13 20.28 7.02
N LYS A 94 2.43 20.15 6.76
CA LYS A 94 3.01 20.55 5.46
C LYS A 94 2.41 19.75 4.30
N TYR A 95 2.25 18.44 4.49
CA TYR A 95 1.63 17.57 3.50
C TYR A 95 0.19 17.99 3.17
N ILE A 96 -0.65 18.18 4.19
CA ILE A 96 -2.05 18.58 4.03
C ILE A 96 -2.18 19.93 3.32
N LEU A 97 -1.35 20.91 3.70
CA LEU A 97 -1.35 22.23 3.08
C LEU A 97 -0.91 22.17 1.62
N ALA A 98 0.17 21.43 1.32
CA ALA A 98 0.69 21.31 -0.04
C ALA A 98 -0.28 20.60 -1.00
N LYS A 99 -1.09 19.65 -0.50
CA LYS A 99 -2.04 18.87 -1.30
C LYS A 99 -3.48 19.40 -1.25
N GLY A 100 -3.76 20.44 -0.47
CA GLY A 100 -5.12 21.00 -0.34
C GLY A 100 -6.10 20.03 0.33
N LEU A 101 -5.64 19.25 1.32
CA LEU A 101 -6.41 18.16 1.94
C LEU A 101 -7.03 18.53 3.30
N GLN A 102 -7.18 19.82 3.60
CA GLN A 102 -7.61 20.30 4.93
C GLN A 102 -8.96 19.71 5.36
N LYS A 103 -9.86 19.45 4.40
CA LYS A 103 -11.17 18.84 4.68
C LYS A 103 -11.12 17.35 5.00
N HIS A 104 -10.00 16.69 4.70
CA HIS A 104 -9.81 15.24 4.83
C HIS A 104 -8.81 14.85 5.92
N GLU A 105 -8.23 15.83 6.62
CA GLU A 105 -7.24 15.65 7.68
C GLU A 105 -7.62 14.54 8.67
N GLY A 106 -8.82 14.58 9.25
CA GLY A 106 -9.25 13.58 10.22
C GLY A 106 -9.37 12.15 9.65
N ILE A 107 -9.72 11.99 8.37
CA ILE A 107 -9.74 10.67 7.72
C ILE A 107 -8.33 10.16 7.50
N LEU A 108 -7.43 11.03 7.03
CA LEU A 108 -6.03 10.70 6.76
C LEU A 108 -5.31 10.32 8.05
N PHE A 109 -5.51 11.08 9.12
CA PHE A 109 -4.98 10.78 10.44
C PHE A 109 -5.41 9.38 10.93
N ARG A 110 -6.72 9.08 10.89
CA ARG A 110 -7.22 7.74 11.25
C ARG A 110 -6.69 6.63 10.34
N HIS A 111 -6.42 6.92 9.08
CA HIS A 111 -5.86 5.93 8.15
C HIS A 111 -4.41 5.62 8.50
N LEU A 112 -3.60 6.63 8.87
CA LEU A 112 -2.24 6.43 9.35
C LEU A 112 -2.21 5.63 10.65
N LEU A 113 -3.08 5.92 11.61
CA LEU A 113 -3.17 5.15 12.86
C LEU A 113 -3.51 3.68 12.60
N ARG A 114 -4.48 3.40 11.73
CA ARG A 114 -4.82 2.01 11.34
C ARG A 114 -3.66 1.31 10.65
N LEU A 115 -2.92 2.02 9.80
CA LEU A 115 -1.73 1.47 9.16
C LEU A 115 -0.66 1.12 10.20
N ILE A 116 -0.42 1.97 11.20
CA ILE A 116 0.55 1.68 12.27
C ILE A 116 0.20 0.38 12.98
N LEU A 117 -1.07 0.18 13.36
CA LEU A 117 -1.53 -1.06 13.99
C LEU A 117 -1.34 -2.27 13.08
N LEU A 118 -1.66 -2.14 11.79
CA LEU A 118 -1.46 -3.21 10.81
C LEU A 118 0.03 -3.57 10.64
N LEU A 119 0.92 -2.57 10.66
CA LEU A 119 2.36 -2.80 10.55
C LEU A 119 2.89 -3.55 11.78
N ASP A 120 2.39 -3.22 12.98
CA ASP A 120 2.73 -3.90 14.24
C ASP A 120 2.31 -5.38 14.19
N GLU A 121 1.09 -5.66 13.73
CA GLU A 121 0.61 -7.03 13.52
C GLU A 121 1.47 -7.77 12.47
N MET A 122 1.81 -7.11 11.36
CA MET A 122 2.61 -7.68 10.27
C MET A 122 4.06 -7.95 10.68
N ALA A 123 4.61 -7.24 11.66
CA ALA A 123 5.96 -7.49 12.20
C ALA A 123 6.12 -8.90 12.76
N SER A 124 5.01 -9.50 13.24
CA SER A 124 5.00 -10.88 13.72
C SER A 124 5.07 -11.96 12.62
N ILE A 125 4.98 -11.57 11.34
CA ILE A 125 4.91 -12.48 10.18
C ILE A 125 6.04 -12.15 9.18
N PRO A 126 7.29 -12.61 9.44
CA PRO A 126 8.38 -12.38 8.51
C PRO A 126 8.21 -13.19 7.21
N PRO A 127 8.62 -12.64 6.06
CA PRO A 127 8.69 -13.39 4.81
C PRO A 127 9.75 -14.50 4.90
N LEU A 128 9.61 -15.54 4.07
CA LEU A 128 10.51 -16.71 4.07
C LEU A 128 11.98 -16.34 3.81
N GLU A 129 12.22 -15.23 3.11
CA GLU A 129 13.55 -14.75 2.75
C GLU A 129 14.16 -13.78 3.77
N SER A 130 13.52 -13.55 4.93
CA SER A 130 14.02 -12.66 6.00
C SER A 130 14.10 -13.38 7.35
N THR A 131 14.94 -12.86 8.24
CA THR A 131 14.86 -13.23 9.66
C THR A 131 13.74 -12.45 10.35
N GLN A 132 13.28 -12.96 11.50
CA GLN A 132 12.29 -12.25 12.32
C GLN A 132 12.84 -10.89 12.79
N ALA A 133 14.06 -10.86 13.32
CA ALA A 133 14.69 -9.63 13.80
C ALA A 133 14.84 -8.56 12.70
N ASP A 134 15.37 -8.94 11.53
CA ASP A 134 15.55 -7.98 10.42
C ASP A 134 14.20 -7.44 9.88
N TRP A 135 13.13 -8.22 10.04
CA TRP A 135 11.79 -7.83 9.61
C TRP A 135 11.12 -6.88 10.62
N GLU A 136 11.16 -7.26 11.90
CA GLU A 136 10.66 -6.45 13.02
C GLU A 136 11.35 -5.08 13.05
N ASP A 137 12.68 -5.04 13.00
CA ASP A 137 13.45 -3.78 13.05
C ASP A 137 13.03 -2.79 11.94
N ARG A 138 12.78 -3.29 10.72
CA ARG A 138 12.35 -2.45 9.59
C ARG A 138 10.95 -1.89 9.76
N LEU A 139 10.02 -2.71 10.26
CA LEU A 139 8.66 -2.27 10.49
C LEU A 139 8.57 -1.33 11.70
N ASP A 140 9.35 -1.60 12.75
CA ASP A 140 9.46 -0.73 13.93
C ASP A 140 10.00 0.65 13.59
N GLU A 141 11.00 0.76 12.69
CA GLU A 141 11.47 2.05 12.21
C GLU A 141 10.34 2.83 11.49
N LEU A 142 9.58 2.15 10.64
CA LEU A 142 8.47 2.75 9.90
C LEU A 142 7.33 3.17 10.84
N ILE A 143 6.96 2.29 11.78
CA ILE A 143 5.97 2.55 12.83
C ILE A 143 6.38 3.78 13.63
N GLY A 144 7.62 3.84 14.13
CA GLY A 144 8.13 4.98 14.89
C GLY A 144 7.99 6.30 14.15
N ARG A 145 8.41 6.34 12.87
CA ARG A 145 8.29 7.55 12.03
C ARG A 145 6.84 7.99 11.81
N LEU A 146 5.94 7.04 11.61
CA LEU A 146 4.52 7.33 11.42
C LEU A 146 3.83 7.72 12.73
N SER A 147 4.20 7.11 13.86
CA SER A 147 3.74 7.47 15.20
C SER A 147 4.17 8.88 15.55
N ASP A 148 5.43 9.26 15.30
CA ASP A 148 5.94 10.61 15.55
C ASP A 148 5.25 11.64 14.65
N CYS A 149 4.89 11.26 13.42
CA CYS A 149 4.08 12.08 12.55
C CYS A 149 2.67 12.31 13.13
N CYS A 150 2.00 11.26 13.62
CA CYS A 150 0.68 11.35 14.21
C CYS A 150 0.68 12.13 15.54
N ARG A 151 1.68 11.93 16.40
CA ARG A 151 1.85 12.68 17.66
C ARG A 151 2.03 14.17 17.44
N GLN A 152 2.64 14.60 16.33
CA GLN A 152 2.71 16.03 15.99
C GLN A 152 1.35 16.65 15.66
N VAL A 153 0.37 15.83 15.27
CA VAL A 153 -1.01 16.27 14.98
C VAL A 153 -1.85 16.26 16.25
N ASP A 154 -1.90 15.10 16.91
CA ASP A 154 -2.65 14.89 18.15
C ASP A 154 -1.99 13.78 18.99
N PRO A 155 -1.20 14.14 20.02
CA PRO A 155 -0.53 13.17 20.88
C PRO A 155 -1.52 12.28 21.65
N GLU A 156 -2.59 12.87 22.20
CA GLU A 156 -3.52 12.17 23.11
C GLU A 156 -4.26 11.06 22.37
N SER A 157 -4.89 11.40 21.23
CA SER A 157 -5.59 10.40 20.40
C SER A 157 -4.63 9.35 19.82
N THR A 158 -3.39 9.74 19.51
CA THR A 158 -2.39 8.81 18.98
C THR A 158 -2.01 7.77 20.02
N ASP A 159 -1.60 8.21 21.21
CA ASP A 159 -1.16 7.30 22.26
C ASP A 159 -2.32 6.42 22.77
N GLU A 160 -3.53 6.96 22.93
CA GLU A 160 -4.72 6.18 23.28
C GLU A 160 -4.99 5.04 22.27
N THR A 161 -4.89 5.34 20.96
CA THR A 161 -5.13 4.35 19.90
C THR A 161 -4.06 3.26 19.90
N LEU A 162 -2.79 3.64 20.08
CA LEU A 162 -1.67 2.69 20.07
C LEU A 162 -1.69 1.80 21.32
N GLU A 163 -2.09 2.32 22.47
CA GLU A 163 -2.29 1.53 23.69
C GLU A 163 -3.48 0.57 23.56
N SER A 164 -4.60 1.04 23.00
CA SER A 164 -5.81 0.22 22.81
C SER A 164 -5.63 -0.87 21.76
N GLY A 165 -4.92 -0.58 20.67
CA GLY A 165 -4.70 -1.51 19.55
C GLY A 165 -3.87 -2.74 19.94
N ARG A 166 -2.94 -2.59 20.89
CA ARG A 166 -2.15 -3.70 21.44
C ARG A 166 -2.98 -4.75 22.19
N GLY A 167 -4.25 -4.47 22.50
CA GLY A 167 -5.19 -5.42 23.10
C GLY A 167 -5.86 -6.39 22.12
N GLY A 168 -5.70 -6.20 20.80
CA GLY A 168 -6.32 -7.03 19.74
C GLY A 168 -5.64 -8.38 19.47
N ASP A 169 -4.68 -8.77 20.33
CA ASP A 169 -3.76 -9.90 20.21
C ASP A 169 -4.44 -11.31 20.24
N GLU A 170 -5.77 -11.41 20.17
CA GLU A 170 -6.48 -12.71 20.16
C GLU A 170 -6.27 -13.48 18.84
N LEU A 171 -6.13 -12.82 17.69
CA LEU A 171 -5.96 -13.50 16.39
C LEU A 171 -4.52 -14.03 16.19
N THR A 172 -3.53 -13.27 16.64
CA THR A 172 -2.10 -13.61 16.68
C THR A 172 -1.79 -14.73 17.67
N LEU A 173 -2.44 -14.73 18.85
CA LEU A 173 -2.38 -15.85 19.79
C LEU A 173 -2.92 -17.15 19.19
N ASN A 174 -4.00 -17.06 18.40
CA ASN A 174 -4.57 -18.23 17.71
C ASN A 174 -3.68 -18.74 16.57
N LEU A 175 -3.01 -17.87 15.83
CA LEU A 175 -2.03 -18.27 14.80
C LEU A 175 -0.78 -18.94 15.38
N ARG A 176 -0.31 -18.49 16.56
CA ARG A 176 0.79 -19.14 17.29
C ARG A 176 0.39 -20.51 17.84
N SER A 177 -0.84 -20.65 18.35
CA SER A 177 -1.41 -21.92 18.82
C SER A 177 -1.43 -23.01 17.74
N VAL A 178 -1.81 -22.66 16.50
CA VAL A 178 -1.86 -23.60 15.35
C VAL A 178 -0.47 -24.06 14.87
N ARG A 179 0.61 -23.37 15.25
CA ARG A 179 1.99 -23.66 14.77
C ARG A 179 2.86 -24.43 15.77
N THR A 180 2.34 -24.80 16.93
CA THR A 180 3.05 -25.67 17.90
C THR A 180 2.56 -27.11 17.71
N PRO A 181 3.46 -28.11 17.55
CA PRO A 181 3.09 -29.47 17.12
C PRO A 181 2.14 -30.20 18.08
#